data_AF-A0A0N5B9C1-F1
#
_entry.id   AF-A0A0N5B9C1-F1
#
_cell.length_a   1.000
_cell.length_b   1.000
_cell.length_c   1.000
_cell.angle_alpha   90.00
_cell.angle_beta   90.00
_cell.angle_gamma   90.00
#
_symmetry.space_group_name_H-M   'P 1'
#
loop_
_entity.id
_entity.type
_entity.pdbx_description
1 polymer ?
#
loop_
_entity_poly.entity_id
_entity_poly.type
_entity_poly.pdbx_seq_one_letter_code
_entity_poly.pdbx_strand_id
1 'polypeptide(L)'
;MITIIFLVLFSLSSVKMLQICPTLPVRGELVDIKICRNIENGDIYWNSTVKLIQVNFMEEYCESFYEDVYLSDSRLIRFKTDTMYMPSEAFYRPSCVPKEAVYLLNGLFYVPVKVGRPPSIYQSNYEASKLAIKICDNYRRFVTGESARSVSETRDFIRRIYGRDNVTGYISQGNIYLLNCMQIPREGVIYSRKIRDYCYERIPVIVSNSTIMFTTIGIDLEVGSIGEECGSLFPDGERLWENNFFLRCAVIFLLGALILLLFIDIIGIVSLIKESRADKDTGLEYNDFLFKLANESIRENSRSKISSNSLGFADDASANVNVNLNGIGYVASYASSSKSKKSSCIQFHPAPPRPHPFDSILNTQDSISMTSIHV
;
A
#
# COMPACT_ATOMS: atom_id res chain seq x y z
N MET A 1 -4.96 22.81 8.15
CA MET A 1 -4.63 21.66 9.03
C MET A 1 -4.69 20.32 8.31
N ILE A 2 -5.74 19.99 7.55
CA ILE A 2 -5.87 18.69 6.84
C ILE A 2 -4.73 18.46 5.83
N THR A 3 -4.30 19.50 5.11
CA THR A 3 -3.16 19.45 4.16
C THR A 3 -1.82 19.20 4.85
N ILE A 4 -1.61 19.71 6.06
CA ILE A 4 -0.38 19.48 6.84
C ILE A 4 -0.37 18.04 7.39
N ILE A 5 -1.52 17.51 7.81
CA ILE A 5 -1.65 16.11 8.26
C ILE A 5 -1.37 15.13 7.12
N PHE A 6 -1.87 15.39 5.91
CA PHE A 6 -1.54 14.57 4.74
C PHE A 6 -0.06 14.69 4.33
N LEU A 7 0.54 15.87 4.41
CA LEU A 7 1.97 16.06 4.15
C LEU A 7 2.84 15.31 5.16
N VAL A 8 2.45 15.28 6.45
CA VAL A 8 3.13 14.50 7.50
C VAL A 8 2.92 12.99 7.32
N LEU A 9 1.75 12.55 6.88
CA LEU A 9 1.48 11.13 6.59
C LEU A 9 2.24 10.61 5.36
N PHE A 10 2.45 11.44 4.33
CA PHE A 10 3.25 11.08 3.14
C PHE A 10 4.77 11.25 3.34
N SER A 11 5.22 12.05 4.31
CA SER A 11 6.66 12.21 4.60
C SER A 11 7.23 11.17 5.57
N LEU A 12 6.39 10.25 6.08
CA LEU A 12 6.80 9.12 6.92
C LEU A 12 6.97 7.81 6.14
N SER A 13 6.83 7.81 4.81
CA SER A 13 7.23 6.65 4.02
C SER A 13 8.74 6.46 4.16
N SER A 14 9.14 5.52 5.03
CA SER A 14 10.51 5.09 5.22
C SER A 14 11.13 4.88 3.84
N VAL A 15 12.09 5.73 3.48
CA VAL A 15 12.84 5.58 2.23
C VAL A 15 13.48 4.20 2.28
N LYS A 16 13.07 3.31 1.39
CA LYS A 16 13.63 1.98 1.30
C LYS A 16 15.04 2.14 0.73
N MET A 17 16.04 1.65 1.45
CA MET A 17 17.43 1.77 1.03
C MET A 17 17.90 0.43 0.47
N LEU A 18 18.61 0.50 -0.64
CA LEU A 18 19.38 -0.61 -1.21
C LEU A 18 20.86 -0.25 -1.14
N GLN A 19 21.75 -1.15 -1.54
CA GLN A 19 23.18 -0.86 -1.51
C GLN A 19 23.94 -1.43 -2.70
N ILE A 20 24.94 -0.67 -3.14
CA ILE A 20 25.95 -1.12 -4.10
C ILE A 20 27.23 -1.38 -3.34
N CYS A 21 27.76 -2.59 -3.49
CA CYS A 21 29.01 -3.00 -2.88
C CYS A 21 30.13 -3.02 -3.92
N PRO A 22 31.35 -2.54 -3.59
CA PRO A 22 32.51 -2.69 -4.46
C PRO A 22 32.80 -4.17 -4.76
N THR A 23 33.10 -4.48 -6.02
CA THR A 23 33.46 -5.83 -6.48
C THR A 23 34.96 -6.03 -6.67
N LEU A 24 35.71 -4.94 -6.86
CA LEU A 24 37.16 -4.97 -7.02
C LEU A 24 37.87 -4.79 -5.68
N PRO A 25 39.01 -5.46 -5.46
CA PRO A 25 39.82 -5.26 -4.27
C PRO A 25 40.43 -3.85 -4.30
N VAL A 26 39.77 -2.93 -3.62
CA VAL A 26 40.27 -1.57 -3.32
C VAL A 26 40.93 -1.57 -1.95
N ARG A 27 41.58 -0.47 -1.56
CA ARG A 27 42.26 -0.32 -0.26
C ARG A 27 41.27 -0.45 0.91
N GLY A 28 41.05 -1.68 1.39
CA GLY A 28 40.14 -2.01 2.49
C GLY A 28 40.78 -1.86 3.87
N GLU A 29 39.94 -1.78 4.90
CA GLU A 29 40.37 -1.75 6.29
C GLU A 29 40.70 -3.17 6.76
N LEU A 30 41.91 -3.37 7.32
CA LEU A 30 42.28 -4.66 7.91
C LEU A 30 41.48 -4.88 9.20
N VAL A 31 40.73 -5.99 9.27
CA VAL A 31 39.88 -6.31 10.42
C VAL A 31 40.08 -7.76 10.89
N ASP A 32 39.69 -8.02 12.13
CA ASP A 32 39.63 -9.35 12.72
C ASP A 32 38.20 -9.94 12.68
N ILE A 33 38.05 -11.18 13.14
CA ILE A 33 36.76 -11.87 13.25
C ILE A 33 36.01 -11.35 14.48
N LYS A 34 35.38 -10.17 14.35
CA LYS A 34 34.70 -9.45 15.45
C LYS A 34 33.73 -10.33 16.26
N ILE A 35 32.91 -11.14 15.59
CA ILE A 35 31.95 -12.05 16.24
C ILE A 35 32.61 -13.10 17.15
N CYS A 36 33.92 -13.33 17.04
CA CYS A 36 34.65 -14.30 17.87
C CYS A 36 35.35 -13.70 19.09
N ARG A 37 35.28 -12.37 19.29
CA ARG A 37 35.93 -11.71 20.43
C ARG A 37 35.27 -12.10 21.76
N ASN A 38 36.06 -12.35 22.81
CA ASN A 38 35.60 -12.61 24.18
C ASN A 38 34.78 -13.91 24.39
N ILE A 39 34.75 -14.85 23.45
CA ILE A 39 34.06 -16.14 23.63
C ILE A 39 34.67 -16.93 24.80
N GLU A 40 35.99 -16.96 24.91
CA GLU A 40 36.71 -17.70 25.96
C GLU A 40 36.61 -17.03 27.34
N ASN A 41 36.27 -15.74 27.41
CA ASN A 41 36.50 -14.90 28.59
C ASN A 41 35.25 -14.30 29.26
N GLY A 42 34.01 -14.56 28.81
CA GLY A 42 32.87 -14.01 29.56
C GLY A 42 31.49 -13.93 28.93
N ASP A 43 31.24 -14.52 27.76
CA ASP A 43 29.84 -14.62 27.33
C ASP A 43 29.08 -15.60 28.23
N ILE A 44 27.94 -15.15 28.72
CA ILE A 44 27.00 -16.00 29.44
C ILE A 44 25.86 -16.32 28.50
N TYR A 45 25.70 -17.61 28.20
CA TYR A 45 24.67 -18.10 27.31
C TYR A 45 23.50 -18.72 28.07
N TRP A 46 22.29 -18.49 27.56
CA TRP A 46 21.09 -19.20 27.98
C TRP A 46 20.38 -19.81 26.77
N ASN A 47 19.77 -20.97 26.98
CA ASN A 47 18.93 -21.60 25.97
C ASN A 47 17.56 -20.91 25.92
N SER A 48 17.05 -20.67 24.72
CA SER A 48 15.71 -20.13 24.50
C SER A 48 15.17 -20.65 23.18
N THR A 49 13.86 -20.89 23.12
CA THR A 49 13.14 -20.98 21.85
C THR A 49 12.73 -19.58 21.43
N VAL A 50 13.18 -19.11 20.27
CA VAL A 50 12.84 -17.78 19.75
C VAL A 50 12.02 -17.88 18.47
N LYS A 51 11.17 -16.88 18.23
CA LYS A 51 10.52 -16.70 16.94
C LYS A 51 11.47 -15.94 16.02
N LEU A 52 11.96 -16.61 14.98
CA LEU A 52 12.69 -16.01 13.88
C LEU A 52 11.72 -15.51 12.81
N ILE A 53 12.07 -14.40 12.18
CA ILE A 53 11.30 -13.79 11.09
C ILE A 53 12.26 -13.53 9.94
N GLN A 54 12.07 -14.24 8.83
CA GLN A 54 12.80 -14.03 7.59
C GLN A 54 11.98 -13.08 6.70
N VAL A 55 12.58 -11.97 6.32
CA VAL A 55 11.97 -10.99 5.41
C VAL A 55 12.31 -11.36 3.98
N ASN A 56 11.30 -11.34 3.11
CA ASN A 56 11.47 -11.23 1.66
C ASN A 56 11.25 -9.75 1.28
N PHE A 57 12.34 -9.01 1.06
CA PHE A 57 12.27 -7.58 0.74
C PHE A 57 11.66 -7.29 -0.64
N MET A 58 11.54 -8.31 -1.48
CA MET A 58 11.05 -8.18 -2.85
C MET A 58 9.56 -8.36 -2.95
N GLU A 59 9.00 -9.35 -2.29
CA GLU A 59 7.55 -9.59 -2.24
C GLU A 59 6.90 -8.93 -1.00
N GLU A 60 7.71 -8.29 -0.15
CA GLU A 60 7.30 -7.55 1.05
C GLU A 60 6.47 -8.38 2.04
N TYR A 61 6.72 -9.69 2.12
CA TYR A 61 6.18 -10.57 3.14
C TYR A 61 7.26 -11.07 4.11
N CYS A 62 6.79 -11.58 5.25
CA CYS A 62 7.61 -12.15 6.29
C CYS A 62 7.21 -13.62 6.48
N GLU A 63 8.20 -14.51 6.51
CA GLU A 63 8.03 -15.86 7.01
C GLU A 63 8.47 -15.91 8.46
N SER A 64 7.76 -16.66 9.30
CA SER A 64 8.16 -16.82 10.69
C SER A 64 8.20 -18.27 11.10
N PHE A 65 9.22 -18.62 11.87
CA PHE A 65 9.44 -19.98 12.37
C PHE A 65 10.04 -19.92 13.76
N TYR A 66 9.91 -21.01 14.52
CA TYR A 66 10.48 -21.13 15.86
C TYR A 66 11.74 -21.99 15.79
N GLU A 67 12.76 -21.61 16.56
CA GLU A 67 14.00 -22.37 16.67
C GLU A 67 14.59 -22.24 18.06
N ASP A 68 15.18 -23.33 18.56
CA ASP A 68 15.97 -23.33 19.78
C ASP A 68 17.37 -22.76 19.50
N VAL A 69 17.78 -21.82 20.34
CA VAL A 69 19.00 -21.03 20.18
C VAL A 69 19.72 -20.85 21.51
N TYR A 70 21.02 -20.59 21.46
CA TYR A 70 21.73 -19.97 22.58
C TYR A 70 21.75 -18.47 22.37
N LEU A 71 21.33 -17.73 23.39
CA LEU A 71 21.39 -16.28 23.42
C LEU A 71 22.44 -15.83 24.44
N SER A 72 23.16 -14.77 24.10
CA SER A 72 23.89 -13.93 25.03
C SER A 72 23.51 -12.47 24.77
N ASP A 73 24.04 -11.54 25.57
CA ASP A 73 23.84 -10.10 25.34
C ASP A 73 24.38 -9.62 23.99
N SER A 74 25.33 -10.37 23.40
CA SER A 74 26.07 -9.97 22.21
C SER A 74 25.84 -10.88 21.01
N ARG A 75 25.20 -12.05 21.19
CA ARG A 75 25.17 -13.11 20.18
C ARG A 75 23.89 -13.93 20.22
N LEU A 76 23.54 -14.47 19.06
CA LEU A 76 22.58 -15.55 18.90
C LEU A 76 23.25 -16.70 18.14
N ILE A 77 23.20 -17.91 18.70
CA ILE A 77 23.72 -19.13 18.09
C ILE A 77 22.56 -20.08 17.78
N ARG A 78 22.40 -20.44 16.51
CA ARG A 78 21.38 -21.38 16.03
C ARG A 78 21.91 -22.81 16.07
N PHE A 79 21.19 -23.72 16.73
CA PHE A 79 21.62 -25.12 16.85
C PHE A 79 21.55 -25.87 15.52
N LYS A 80 20.48 -25.63 14.74
CA LYS A 80 20.21 -26.43 13.55
C LYS A 80 21.23 -26.18 12.44
N THR A 81 21.75 -24.97 12.37
CA THR A 81 22.61 -24.50 11.27
C THR A 81 24.06 -24.30 11.68
N ASP A 82 24.41 -24.48 12.96
CA ASP A 82 25.74 -24.13 13.50
C ASP A 82 26.16 -22.71 13.09
N THR A 83 25.22 -21.76 13.10
CA THR A 83 25.47 -20.36 12.71
C THR A 83 25.34 -19.41 13.88
N MET A 84 26.26 -18.45 13.95
CA MET A 84 26.28 -17.40 14.95
C MET A 84 26.02 -16.04 14.30
N TYR A 85 25.21 -15.21 14.96
CA TYR A 85 24.85 -13.86 14.55
C TYR A 85 25.16 -12.85 15.65
N MET A 86 25.51 -11.63 15.24
CA MET A 86 25.54 -10.46 16.12
C MET A 86 24.26 -9.67 15.92
N PRO A 87 23.50 -9.37 16.99
CA PRO A 87 22.45 -8.37 16.96
C PRO A 87 22.96 -7.06 16.36
N SER A 88 22.17 -6.48 15.46
CA SER A 88 22.53 -5.26 14.75
C SER A 88 21.30 -4.36 14.52
N GLU A 89 21.54 -3.19 13.92
CA GLU A 89 20.47 -2.29 13.50
C GLU A 89 20.06 -2.60 12.06
N ALA A 90 18.76 -2.79 11.83
CA ALA A 90 18.23 -2.93 10.48
C ALA A 90 18.24 -1.56 9.77
N PHE A 91 18.73 -1.52 8.54
CA PHE A 91 18.60 -0.35 7.66
C PHE A 91 17.14 -0.10 7.27
N TYR A 92 16.32 -1.15 7.21
CA TYR A 92 14.90 -1.07 6.92
C TYR A 92 14.14 -2.16 7.70
N ARG A 93 13.05 -1.78 8.36
CA ARG A 93 12.14 -2.71 9.05
C ARG A 93 10.78 -2.70 8.34
N PRO A 94 10.39 -3.80 7.66
CA PRO A 94 9.07 -3.94 7.08
C PRO A 94 7.97 -3.90 8.14
N SER A 95 6.75 -3.56 7.73
CA SER A 95 5.58 -3.52 8.62
C SER A 95 5.21 -4.88 9.22
N CYS A 96 5.57 -5.98 8.55
CA CYS A 96 5.35 -7.34 9.04
C CYS A 96 6.35 -7.77 10.14
N VAL A 97 7.38 -6.97 10.43
CA VAL A 97 8.34 -7.21 11.51
C VAL A 97 7.93 -6.39 12.74
N PRO A 98 7.67 -7.03 13.90
CA PRO A 98 7.27 -6.31 15.11
C PRO A 98 8.41 -5.43 15.63
N LYS A 99 8.06 -4.36 16.34
CA LYS A 99 9.01 -3.31 16.75
C LYS A 99 10.09 -3.84 17.69
N GLU A 100 9.74 -4.80 18.54
CA GLU A 100 10.62 -5.46 19.50
C GLU A 100 11.58 -6.47 18.85
N ALA A 101 11.39 -6.81 17.57
CA ALA A 101 12.27 -7.75 16.90
C ALA A 101 13.66 -7.15 16.69
N VAL A 102 14.67 -7.94 17.03
CA VAL A 102 16.09 -7.61 16.92
C VAL A 102 16.60 -8.12 15.59
N TYR A 103 17.31 -7.28 14.86
CA TYR A 103 17.87 -7.62 13.56
C TYR A 103 19.16 -8.43 13.71
N LEU A 104 19.35 -9.41 12.86
CA LEU A 104 20.57 -10.22 12.80
C LEU A 104 21.37 -9.88 11.55
N LEU A 105 20.89 -10.32 10.38
CA LEU A 105 21.55 -10.12 9.09
C LEU A 105 20.64 -10.58 7.95
N ASN A 106 20.81 -10.05 6.73
CA ASN A 106 20.15 -10.52 5.51
C ASN A 106 18.61 -10.71 5.65
N GLY A 107 17.93 -9.74 6.28
CA GLY A 107 16.49 -9.79 6.49
C GLY A 107 16.02 -10.73 7.60
N LEU A 108 16.93 -11.34 8.35
CA LEU A 108 16.58 -12.19 9.49
C LEU A 108 16.46 -11.36 10.77
N PHE A 109 15.33 -11.51 11.45
CA PHE A 109 15.06 -10.94 12.76
C PHE A 109 14.74 -12.06 13.76
N TYR A 110 14.95 -11.80 15.05
CA TYR A 110 14.39 -12.63 16.12
C TYR A 110 13.56 -11.77 17.07
N VAL A 111 12.47 -12.35 17.58
CA VAL A 111 11.64 -11.71 18.61
C VAL A 111 12.17 -12.16 19.98
N PRO A 112 12.73 -11.23 20.79
CA PRO A 112 13.20 -11.57 22.12
C PRO A 112 12.02 -11.98 23.01
N VAL A 113 12.17 -13.10 23.73
CA VAL A 113 11.19 -13.50 24.74
C VAL A 113 11.33 -12.54 25.92
N LYS A 114 10.26 -11.81 26.26
CA LYS A 114 10.22 -10.98 27.47
C LYS A 114 10.18 -11.87 28.71
N VAL A 115 11.33 -12.41 29.12
CA VAL A 115 11.42 -13.17 30.36
C VAL A 115 11.51 -12.15 31.50
N GLY A 116 10.49 -12.11 32.37
CA GLY A 116 10.37 -11.12 33.46
C GLY A 116 11.50 -11.15 34.50
N ARG A 117 12.38 -12.15 34.44
CA ARG A 117 13.70 -12.22 35.06
C ARG A 117 14.58 -13.09 34.16
N PRO A 118 15.87 -12.80 33.94
CA PRO A 118 16.77 -13.80 33.38
C PRO A 118 16.62 -15.07 34.23
N PRO A 119 16.53 -16.27 33.62
CA PRO A 119 16.45 -17.50 34.39
C PRO A 119 17.59 -17.47 35.42
N SER A 120 17.28 -17.66 36.70
CA SER A 120 18.26 -17.69 37.79
C SER A 120 19.25 -18.87 37.69
N ILE A 121 19.27 -19.52 36.54
CA ILE A 121 20.00 -20.73 36.23
C ILE A 121 20.62 -20.49 34.84
N TYR A 122 21.78 -19.84 34.83
CA TYR A 122 22.69 -19.79 33.68
C TYR A 122 23.24 -21.20 33.41
N GLN A 123 22.37 -22.10 32.94
CA GLN A 123 22.63 -23.54 32.92
C GLN A 123 23.43 -24.00 31.70
N SER A 124 23.72 -23.10 30.76
CA SER A 124 24.17 -23.47 29.40
C SER A 124 25.46 -22.76 28.96
N ASN A 125 26.41 -22.49 29.86
CA ASN A 125 27.67 -21.91 29.43
C ASN A 125 28.54 -22.90 28.65
N TYR A 126 28.71 -24.14 29.14
CA TYR A 126 29.69 -25.07 28.56
C TYR A 126 29.37 -25.48 27.10
N GLU A 127 28.17 -25.98 26.83
CA GLU A 127 27.80 -26.45 25.47
C GLU A 127 27.70 -25.28 24.46
N ALA A 128 27.16 -24.14 24.90
CA ALA A 128 27.08 -22.95 24.05
C ALA A 128 28.47 -22.41 23.71
N SER A 129 29.35 -22.29 24.70
CA SER A 129 30.73 -21.84 24.49
C SER A 129 31.51 -22.82 23.62
N LYS A 130 31.34 -24.14 23.82
CA LYS A 130 31.93 -25.16 22.95
C LYS A 130 31.46 -25.03 21.50
N LEU A 131 30.17 -24.80 21.27
CA LEU A 131 29.63 -24.56 19.93
C LEU A 131 30.16 -23.25 19.34
N ALA A 132 30.20 -22.17 20.11
CA ALA A 132 30.74 -20.88 19.69
C ALA A 132 32.21 -20.98 19.27
N ILE A 133 33.04 -21.67 20.06
CA ILE A 133 34.45 -21.95 19.76
C ILE A 133 34.56 -22.75 18.45
N LYS A 134 33.78 -23.83 18.29
CA LYS A 134 33.74 -24.63 17.06
C LYS A 134 33.41 -23.77 15.83
N ILE A 135 32.40 -22.90 15.93
CA ILE A 135 32.02 -21.98 14.84
C ILE A 135 33.17 -21.02 14.52
N CYS A 136 33.83 -20.47 15.54
CA CYS A 136 34.95 -19.56 15.36
C CYS A 136 36.19 -20.22 14.77
N ASP A 137 36.48 -21.47 15.12
CA ASP A 137 37.54 -22.24 14.48
C ASP A 137 37.24 -22.49 13.00
N ASN A 138 35.98 -22.76 12.65
CA ASN A 138 35.56 -22.83 11.25
C ASN A 138 35.73 -21.49 10.53
N TYR A 139 35.42 -20.37 11.17
CA TYR A 139 35.65 -19.04 10.58
C TYR A 139 37.14 -18.74 10.39
N ARG A 140 38.00 -19.11 11.34
CA ARG A 140 39.46 -18.97 11.21
C ARG A 140 39.97 -19.80 10.02
N ARG A 141 39.54 -21.06 9.89
CA ARG A 141 39.87 -21.91 8.73
C ARG A 141 39.35 -21.31 7.43
N PHE A 142 38.14 -20.73 7.44
CA PHE A 142 37.59 -20.05 6.28
C PHE A 142 38.48 -18.87 5.86
N VAL A 143 39.07 -18.13 6.80
CA VAL A 143 39.98 -17.02 6.49
C VAL A 143 41.33 -17.49 5.99
N THR A 144 41.90 -18.54 6.59
CA THR A 144 43.24 -19.04 6.25
C THR A 144 43.28 -19.99 5.05
N GLY A 145 42.12 -20.51 4.61
CA GLY A 145 42.07 -21.47 3.51
C GLY A 145 42.50 -20.87 2.17
N GLU A 146 43.17 -21.68 1.35
CA GLU A 146 43.74 -21.27 0.05
C GLU A 146 42.77 -21.38 -1.14
N SER A 147 41.57 -21.96 -0.93
CA SER A 147 40.60 -22.13 -2.01
C SER A 147 40.11 -20.78 -2.56
N ALA A 148 40.04 -20.67 -3.88
CA ALA A 148 39.35 -19.55 -4.53
C ALA A 148 37.87 -19.54 -4.11
N ARG A 149 37.35 -18.36 -3.76
CA ARG A 149 35.98 -18.18 -3.27
C ARG A 149 35.25 -17.21 -4.17
N SER A 150 33.93 -17.38 -4.26
CA SER A 150 33.11 -16.40 -4.97
C SER A 150 33.05 -15.07 -4.19
N VAL A 151 32.81 -13.98 -4.91
CA VAL A 151 32.60 -12.66 -4.30
C VAL A 151 31.38 -12.69 -3.36
N SER A 152 30.30 -13.36 -3.75
CA SER A 152 29.09 -13.46 -2.91
C SER A 152 29.34 -14.22 -1.61
N GLU A 153 30.02 -15.36 -1.68
CA GLU A 153 30.34 -16.16 -0.50
C GLU A 153 31.24 -15.38 0.47
N THR A 154 32.24 -14.69 -0.05
CA THR A 154 33.15 -13.84 0.76
C THR A 154 32.40 -12.70 1.42
N ARG A 155 31.50 -12.04 0.68
CA ARG A 155 30.63 -10.97 1.18
C ARG A 155 29.72 -11.47 2.31
N ASP A 156 29.02 -12.58 2.11
CA ASP A 156 28.11 -13.16 3.12
C ASP A 156 28.87 -13.57 4.39
N PHE A 157 30.08 -14.12 4.24
CA PHE A 157 30.96 -14.42 5.37
C PHE A 157 31.35 -13.15 6.14
N ILE A 158 31.84 -12.11 5.45
CA ILE A 158 32.29 -10.85 6.07
C ILE A 158 31.16 -10.18 6.83
N ARG A 159 29.97 -10.11 6.22
CA ARG A 159 28.76 -9.57 6.87
C ARG A 159 28.39 -10.31 8.13
N ARG A 160 28.49 -11.64 8.12
CA ARG A 160 28.22 -12.49 9.28
C ARG A 160 29.18 -12.23 10.42
N ILE A 161 30.49 -12.15 10.15
CA ILE A 161 31.49 -11.96 11.20
C ILE A 161 31.49 -10.54 11.77
N TYR A 162 30.92 -9.57 11.05
CA TYR A 162 30.88 -8.16 11.45
C TYR A 162 29.49 -7.71 11.95
N GLY A 163 28.43 -8.45 11.62
CA GLY A 163 27.05 -8.19 12.02
C GLY A 163 26.41 -7.01 11.29
N ARG A 164 26.70 -6.80 10.00
CA ARG A 164 26.17 -5.67 9.23
C ARG A 164 26.00 -6.05 7.77
N ASP A 165 24.91 -5.60 7.12
CA ASP A 165 24.73 -5.85 5.68
C ASP A 165 25.48 -4.82 4.81
N ASN A 166 25.71 -3.61 5.31
CA ASN A 166 26.32 -2.52 4.54
C ASN A 166 27.83 -2.60 4.38
N VAL A 167 28.37 -3.82 4.45
CA VAL A 167 29.78 -4.12 4.25
C VAL A 167 29.96 -5.27 3.26
N THR A 168 31.12 -5.25 2.61
CA THR A 168 31.67 -6.31 1.78
C THR A 168 33.17 -6.41 2.07
N GLY A 169 33.91 -7.17 1.28
CA GLY A 169 35.36 -7.16 1.35
C GLY A 169 35.98 -8.33 0.62
N TYR A 170 37.25 -8.57 0.92
CA TYR A 170 38.00 -9.69 0.38
C TYR A 170 38.91 -10.29 1.46
N ILE A 171 39.31 -11.54 1.24
CA ILE A 171 40.26 -12.26 2.08
C ILE A 171 41.52 -12.48 1.26
N SER A 172 42.67 -12.07 1.78
CA SER A 172 43.96 -12.28 1.13
C SER A 172 45.01 -12.62 2.16
N GLN A 173 45.76 -13.70 1.91
CA GLN A 173 46.87 -14.15 2.77
C GLN A 173 46.46 -14.29 4.26
N GLY A 174 45.26 -14.84 4.52
CA GLY A 174 44.75 -15.02 5.88
C GLY A 174 44.29 -13.72 6.58
N ASN A 175 44.22 -12.61 5.84
CA ASN A 175 43.75 -11.32 6.36
C ASN A 175 42.41 -10.95 5.74
N ILE A 176 41.52 -10.34 6.53
CA ILE A 176 40.22 -9.84 6.08
C ILE A 176 40.32 -8.34 5.82
N TYR A 177 39.91 -7.91 4.65
CA TYR A 177 39.86 -6.50 4.26
C TYR A 177 38.40 -6.08 4.08
N LEU A 178 37.93 -5.20 4.96
CA LEU A 178 36.56 -4.68 4.98
C LEU A 178 36.41 -3.48 4.04
N LEU A 179 35.29 -3.45 3.32
CA LEU A 179 34.89 -2.34 2.46
C LEU A 179 33.43 -1.98 2.78
N ASN A 180 33.12 -0.68 2.86
CA ASN A 180 31.74 -0.23 3.06
C ASN A 180 30.98 -0.22 1.73
N CYS A 181 29.73 -0.67 1.77
CA CYS A 181 28.81 -0.53 0.65
C CYS A 181 28.17 0.87 0.66
N MET A 182 27.89 1.39 -0.52
CA MET A 182 27.19 2.66 -0.70
C MET A 182 25.69 2.42 -0.63
N GLN A 183 24.99 3.13 0.26
CA GLN A 183 23.53 3.06 0.34
C GLN A 183 22.89 3.98 -0.70
N ILE A 184 21.86 3.48 -1.37
CA ILE A 184 21.16 4.18 -2.45
C ILE A 184 19.66 4.15 -2.15
N PRO A 185 18.96 5.29 -2.23
CA PRO A 185 17.51 5.33 -2.09
C PRO A 185 16.85 4.54 -3.23
N ARG A 186 15.88 3.70 -2.86
CA ARG A 186 15.04 2.96 -3.80
C ARG A 186 13.91 3.87 -4.27
N GLU A 187 13.92 4.22 -5.56
CA GLU A 187 12.86 5.04 -6.17
C GLU A 187 11.68 4.17 -6.62
N GLY A 188 11.94 2.96 -7.12
CA GLY A 188 10.88 2.01 -7.50
C GLY A 188 11.40 0.58 -7.67
N VAL A 189 10.52 -0.41 -7.52
CA VAL A 189 10.82 -1.83 -7.80
C VAL A 189 9.92 -2.30 -8.92
N ILE A 190 10.52 -2.96 -9.93
CA ILE A 190 9.76 -3.69 -10.92
C ILE A 190 9.61 -5.11 -10.36
N TYR A 191 8.48 -5.38 -9.71
CA TYR A 191 8.22 -6.69 -9.08
C TYR A 191 8.19 -7.86 -10.08
N SER A 192 8.11 -7.55 -11.37
CA SER A 192 8.25 -8.52 -12.46
C SER A 192 9.73 -8.74 -12.80
N ARG A 193 10.15 -10.00 -12.86
CA ARG A 193 11.43 -10.41 -13.47
C ARG A 193 11.46 -10.18 -14.99
N LYS A 194 10.32 -9.86 -15.60
CA LYS A 194 10.15 -9.61 -17.02
C LYS A 194 10.16 -8.11 -17.32
N ILE A 195 10.99 -7.68 -18.27
CA ILE A 195 10.93 -6.35 -18.91
C ILE A 195 10.78 -6.58 -20.41
N ARG A 196 9.67 -6.08 -20.99
CA ARG A 196 9.28 -6.40 -22.37
C ARG A 196 9.26 -7.92 -22.57
N ASP A 197 9.92 -8.47 -23.57
CA ASP A 197 9.97 -9.91 -23.84
C ASP A 197 11.20 -10.59 -23.25
N TYR A 198 11.89 -9.96 -22.30
CA TYR A 198 13.08 -10.52 -21.66
C TYR A 198 12.84 -10.82 -20.20
N CYS A 199 13.19 -12.04 -19.78
CA CYS A 199 13.01 -12.59 -18.45
C CYS A 199 14.39 -12.69 -17.78
N TYR A 200 14.61 -11.85 -16.78
CA TYR A 200 15.86 -11.83 -16.01
C TYR A 200 15.81 -12.84 -14.86
N GLU A 201 16.95 -13.46 -14.56
CA GLU A 201 17.08 -14.32 -13.39
C GLU A 201 16.86 -13.54 -12.08
N ARG A 202 17.35 -12.31 -12.04
CA ARG A 202 17.30 -11.41 -10.90
C ARG A 202 16.22 -10.36 -11.08
N ILE A 203 15.78 -9.77 -9.98
CA ILE A 203 14.65 -8.85 -10.00
C ILE A 203 15.16 -7.43 -10.35
N PRO A 204 14.62 -6.80 -11.39
CA PRO A 204 15.00 -5.45 -11.76
C PRO A 204 14.44 -4.40 -10.79
N VAL A 205 15.27 -3.41 -10.49
CA VAL A 205 14.96 -2.30 -9.59
C VAL A 205 15.35 -0.99 -10.29
N ILE A 206 14.45 0.00 -10.20
CA ILE A 206 14.71 1.35 -10.70
C ILE A 206 15.37 2.15 -9.58
N VAL A 207 16.59 2.59 -9.86
CA VAL A 207 17.35 3.49 -8.99
C VAL A 207 17.50 4.85 -9.67
N SER A 208 18.08 5.82 -8.95
CA SER A 208 18.17 7.22 -9.38
C SER A 208 18.58 7.41 -10.84
N ASN A 209 17.94 8.41 -11.46
CA ASN A 209 18.02 8.72 -12.89
C ASN A 209 17.49 7.60 -13.81
N SER A 210 16.48 6.84 -13.36
CA SER A 210 15.84 5.77 -14.14
C SER A 210 16.79 4.65 -14.56
N THR A 211 17.88 4.45 -13.82
CA THR A 211 18.83 3.35 -14.09
C THR A 211 18.24 2.05 -13.59
N ILE A 212 18.32 0.99 -14.40
CA ILE A 212 17.88 -0.35 -14.00
C ILE A 212 19.07 -1.13 -13.46
N MET A 213 18.95 -1.57 -12.20
CA MET A 213 19.88 -2.49 -11.55
C MET A 213 19.13 -3.74 -11.10
N PHE A 214 19.85 -4.75 -10.61
CA PHE A 214 19.24 -6.03 -10.28
C PHE A 214 19.54 -6.45 -8.84
N THR A 215 18.61 -7.17 -8.22
CA THR A 215 18.78 -7.73 -6.88
C THR A 215 18.22 -9.14 -6.79
N THR A 216 18.85 -9.97 -5.95
CA THR A 216 18.38 -11.32 -5.62
C THR A 216 17.62 -11.34 -4.29
N ILE A 217 18.09 -10.56 -3.31
CA ILE A 217 17.59 -10.58 -1.92
C ILE A 217 16.88 -9.29 -1.51
N GLY A 218 16.86 -8.27 -2.39
CA GLY A 218 16.27 -6.97 -2.08
C GLY A 218 17.07 -6.12 -1.09
N ILE A 219 18.37 -6.34 -1.03
CA ILE A 219 19.34 -5.56 -0.25
C ILE A 219 20.43 -5.05 -1.19
N ASP A 220 21.14 -5.98 -1.84
CA ASP A 220 22.25 -5.68 -2.75
C ASP A 220 21.78 -5.42 -4.17
N LEU A 221 22.38 -4.40 -4.78
CA LEU A 221 22.24 -4.06 -6.18
C LEU A 221 23.47 -4.54 -6.95
N GLU A 222 23.20 -5.15 -8.10
CA GLU A 222 24.20 -5.65 -9.02
C GLU A 222 23.98 -5.06 -10.42
N VAL A 223 25.09 -4.74 -11.10
CA VAL A 223 25.07 -4.22 -12.47
C VAL A 223 24.91 -5.41 -13.41
N GLY A 224 23.67 -5.65 -13.83
CA GLY A 224 23.32 -6.70 -14.76
C GLY A 224 22.71 -7.96 -14.12
N SER A 225 22.00 -8.69 -14.97
CA SER A 225 21.46 -10.01 -14.70
C SER A 225 21.50 -10.78 -16.01
N ILE A 226 21.80 -12.08 -15.93
CA ILE A 226 21.52 -12.99 -17.03
C ILE A 226 20.00 -13.01 -17.20
N GLY A 227 19.57 -13.13 -18.44
CA GLY A 227 18.18 -13.42 -18.76
C GLY A 227 18.09 -14.11 -20.11
N GLU A 228 16.87 -14.41 -20.48
CA GLU A 228 16.53 -15.02 -21.75
C GLU A 228 15.28 -14.35 -22.32
N GLU A 229 15.06 -14.48 -23.62
CA GLU A 229 13.75 -14.15 -24.16
C GLU A 229 12.72 -14.99 -23.42
N CYS A 230 11.76 -14.33 -22.79
CA CYS A 230 10.65 -15.00 -22.15
C CYS A 230 10.03 -15.91 -23.21
N GLY A 231 10.11 -17.23 -23.00
CA GLY A 231 9.47 -18.19 -23.88
C GLY A 231 8.06 -17.70 -24.18
N SER A 232 7.69 -17.70 -25.46
CA SER A 232 6.40 -17.19 -25.91
C SER A 232 5.30 -17.86 -25.09
N LEU A 233 4.81 -17.13 -24.09
CA LEU A 233 3.51 -17.39 -23.51
C LEU A 233 2.56 -17.12 -24.67
N PHE A 234 2.20 -18.18 -25.39
CA PHE A 234 0.87 -18.25 -25.99
C PHE A 234 -0.07 -17.62 -24.98
N PRO A 235 -0.85 -16.59 -25.36
CA PRO A 235 -1.70 -15.93 -24.41
C PRO A 235 -2.71 -16.97 -23.92
N ASP A 236 -2.47 -17.51 -22.73
CA ASP A 236 -3.40 -18.28 -21.90
C ASP A 236 -4.53 -17.33 -21.43
N GLY A 237 -5.10 -16.56 -22.37
CA GLY A 237 -6.27 -15.71 -22.16
C GLY A 237 -7.50 -16.53 -21.74
N GLU A 238 -7.47 -17.85 -21.99
CA GLU A 238 -8.49 -18.79 -21.54
C GLU A 238 -8.31 -19.21 -20.08
N ARG A 239 -7.08 -19.32 -19.55
CA ARG A 239 -6.86 -19.80 -18.17
C ARG A 239 -7.12 -18.75 -17.07
N LEU A 240 -6.97 -17.46 -17.37
CA LEU A 240 -7.31 -16.40 -16.41
C LEU A 240 -8.80 -16.34 -16.09
N TRP A 241 -9.65 -16.76 -17.04
CA TRP A 241 -11.10 -16.84 -16.89
C TRP A 241 -11.58 -18.14 -16.22
N GLU A 242 -10.82 -19.23 -16.37
CA GLU A 242 -11.15 -20.52 -15.77
C GLU A 242 -10.77 -20.62 -14.29
N ASN A 243 -9.68 -19.98 -13.84
CA ASN A 243 -9.17 -20.19 -12.49
C ASN A 243 -9.52 -19.11 -11.45
N ASN A 244 -10.06 -17.96 -11.86
CA ASN A 244 -10.44 -16.91 -10.91
C ASN A 244 -11.91 -17.02 -10.48
N PHE A 245 -12.18 -17.90 -9.53
CA PHE A 245 -13.47 -18.05 -8.85
C PHE A 245 -14.06 -16.69 -8.42
N PHE A 246 -13.22 -15.82 -7.88
CA PHE A 246 -13.64 -14.49 -7.40
C PHE A 246 -14.15 -13.58 -8.52
N LEU A 247 -13.52 -13.63 -9.71
CA LEU A 247 -13.93 -12.84 -10.87
C LEU A 247 -15.26 -13.35 -11.44
N ARG A 248 -15.45 -14.68 -11.50
CA ARG A 248 -16.74 -15.28 -11.88
C ARG A 248 -17.86 -14.89 -10.91
N CYS A 249 -17.62 -14.95 -9.60
CA CYS A 249 -18.59 -14.51 -8.60
C CYS A 249 -18.94 -13.02 -8.75
N ALA A 250 -17.93 -12.15 -8.99
CA ALA A 250 -18.15 -10.72 -9.18
C ALA A 250 -19.01 -10.43 -10.42
N VAL A 251 -18.74 -11.09 -11.54
CA VAL A 251 -19.51 -10.94 -12.79
C VAL A 251 -20.95 -11.43 -12.60
N ILE A 252 -21.16 -12.59 -11.97
CA ILE A 252 -22.50 -13.11 -11.68
C ILE A 252 -23.28 -12.16 -10.76
N PHE A 253 -22.62 -11.62 -9.74
CA PHE A 253 -23.24 -10.67 -8.81
C PHE A 253 -23.65 -9.38 -9.51
N LEU A 254 -22.79 -8.83 -10.38
CA LEU A 254 -23.09 -7.64 -11.18
C LEU A 254 -24.24 -7.89 -12.16
N LEU A 255 -24.28 -9.05 -12.81
CA LEU A 255 -25.36 -9.43 -13.71
C LEU A 255 -26.69 -9.58 -12.95
N GLY A 256 -26.66 -10.21 -11.77
CA GLY A 256 -27.82 -10.35 -10.89
C GLY A 256 -28.36 -9.01 -10.41
N ALA A 257 -27.47 -8.09 -10.02
CA ALA A 257 -27.83 -6.73 -9.63
C ALA A 257 -28.49 -5.95 -10.79
N LEU A 258 -27.97 -6.11 -12.01
CA LEU A 258 -28.54 -5.46 -13.20
C LEU A 258 -29.94 -5.99 -13.53
N ILE A 259 -30.16 -7.29 -13.42
CA ILE A 259 -31.49 -7.91 -13.59
C ILE A 259 -32.46 -7.39 -12.51
N LEU A 260 -32.03 -7.30 -11.26
CA LEU A 260 -32.85 -6.78 -10.16
C LEU A 260 -33.28 -5.33 -10.42
N LEU A 261 -32.36 -4.48 -10.89
CA LEU A 261 -32.68 -3.08 -11.23
C LEU A 261 -33.74 -2.99 -12.33
N LEU A 262 -33.64 -3.82 -13.37
CA LEU A 262 -34.66 -3.89 -14.43
C LEU A 262 -36.03 -4.31 -13.88
N PHE A 263 -36.08 -5.26 -12.94
CA PHE A 263 -37.34 -5.64 -12.29
C PHE A 263 -37.94 -4.52 -11.44
N ILE A 264 -37.12 -3.77 -10.71
CA ILE A 264 -37.56 -2.61 -9.92
C ILE A 264 -38.16 -1.54 -10.84
N ASP A 265 -37.50 -1.25 -11.97
CA ASP A 265 -38.00 -0.28 -12.95
C ASP A 265 -39.34 -0.72 -13.56
N ILE A 266 -39.49 -2.01 -13.90
CA ILE A 266 -40.74 -2.56 -14.42
C ILE A 266 -41.85 -2.44 -13.37
N ILE A 267 -41.58 -2.79 -12.10
CA ILE A 267 -42.56 -2.67 -11.01
C ILE A 267 -42.94 -1.20 -10.78
N GLY A 268 -41.97 -0.29 -10.85
CA GLY A 268 -42.20 1.15 -10.75
C GLY A 268 -43.10 1.68 -11.86
N ILE A 269 -42.84 1.28 -13.10
CA ILE A 269 -43.66 1.64 -14.27
C ILE A 269 -45.09 1.07 -14.12
N VAL A 270 -45.23 -0.19 -13.72
CA VAL A 270 -46.55 -0.81 -13.52
C VAL A 270 -47.33 -0.12 -12.39
N SER A 271 -46.65 0.25 -11.30
CA SER A 271 -47.27 0.96 -10.17
C SER A 271 -47.75 2.35 -10.59
N LEU A 272 -46.94 3.10 -11.35
CA LEU A 272 -47.32 4.40 -11.92
C LEU A 272 -48.51 4.29 -12.88
N ILE A 273 -48.55 3.25 -13.72
CA ILE A 273 -49.69 3.01 -14.62
C ILE A 273 -50.97 2.70 -13.80
N LYS A 274 -50.85 1.93 -12.73
CA LYS A 274 -51.98 1.54 -11.88
C LYS A 274 -52.55 2.74 -11.12
N GLU A 275 -51.68 3.63 -10.64
CA GLU A 275 -52.08 4.87 -9.97
C GLU A 275 -52.75 5.84 -10.96
N SER A 276 -52.26 5.94 -12.22
CA SER A 276 -52.94 6.72 -13.27
C SER A 276 -54.33 6.19 -13.65
N ARG A 277 -54.59 4.88 -13.42
CA ARG A 277 -55.90 4.26 -13.65
C ARG A 277 -56.84 4.43 -12.48
N ALA A 278 -56.33 4.38 -11.24
CA ALA A 278 -57.12 4.70 -10.05
C ALA A 278 -57.63 6.16 -10.09
N ASP A 279 -56.85 7.08 -10.66
CA ASP A 279 -57.26 8.48 -10.84
C ASP A 279 -58.26 8.69 -12.00
N LYS A 280 -58.42 7.70 -12.89
CA LYS A 280 -59.47 7.71 -13.93
C LYS A 280 -60.82 7.23 -13.41
N ASP A 281 -60.86 6.40 -12.37
CA ASP A 281 -62.11 5.96 -11.75
C ASP A 281 -62.71 7.08 -10.87
N THR A 282 -61.89 7.92 -10.23
CA THR A 282 -62.35 9.18 -9.58
C THR A 282 -62.74 10.26 -10.59
N GLY A 283 -62.16 10.26 -11.80
CA GLY A 283 -62.59 11.11 -12.92
C GLY A 283 -63.97 10.78 -13.48
N LEU A 284 -64.46 9.54 -13.32
CA LEU A 284 -65.83 9.14 -13.68
C LEU A 284 -66.86 9.68 -12.68
N GLU A 285 -66.56 9.69 -11.37
CA GLU A 285 -67.43 10.33 -10.35
C GLU A 285 -67.47 11.86 -10.48
N TYR A 286 -66.36 12.51 -10.85
CA TYR A 286 -66.33 13.97 -11.03
C TYR A 286 -67.13 14.42 -12.26
N ASN A 287 -67.10 13.63 -13.34
CA ASN A 287 -67.92 13.88 -14.53
C ASN A 287 -69.41 13.62 -14.28
N ASP A 288 -69.76 12.65 -13.44
CA ASP A 288 -71.15 12.38 -13.04
C ASP A 288 -71.69 13.49 -12.11
N PHE A 289 -70.85 14.04 -11.24
CA PHE A 289 -71.18 15.21 -10.41
C PHE A 289 -71.41 16.49 -11.25
N LEU A 290 -70.56 16.76 -12.23
CA LEU A 290 -70.74 17.89 -13.16
C LEU A 290 -71.97 17.72 -14.06
N PHE A 291 -72.29 16.50 -14.51
CA PHE A 291 -73.53 16.22 -15.23
C PHE A 291 -74.78 16.41 -14.33
N LYS A 292 -74.71 16.03 -13.05
CA LYS A 292 -75.78 16.28 -12.07
C LYS A 292 -76.00 17.76 -11.80
N LEU A 293 -74.92 18.54 -11.63
CA LEU A 293 -74.98 19.99 -11.42
C LEU A 293 -75.52 20.74 -12.64
N ALA A 294 -75.12 20.35 -13.85
CA ALA A 294 -75.65 20.92 -15.08
C ALA A 294 -77.16 20.63 -15.23
N ASN A 295 -77.60 19.43 -14.86
CA ASN A 295 -79.01 19.03 -14.95
C ASN A 295 -79.89 19.67 -13.86
N GLU A 296 -79.34 19.98 -12.66
CA GLU A 296 -80.04 20.77 -11.63
C GLU A 296 -80.17 22.25 -12.02
N SER A 297 -79.16 22.85 -12.65
CA SER A 297 -79.22 24.26 -13.12
C SER A 297 -80.25 24.50 -14.24
N ILE A 298 -80.53 23.47 -15.05
CA ILE A 298 -81.57 23.52 -16.10
C ILE A 298 -82.97 23.32 -15.51
N ARG A 299 -83.08 22.69 -14.33
CA ARG A 299 -84.36 22.44 -13.65
C ARG A 299 -84.81 23.59 -12.75
N GLU A 300 -83.89 24.44 -12.27
CA GLU A 300 -84.21 25.63 -11.45
C GLU A 300 -84.60 26.88 -12.25
N ASN A 301 -84.35 26.94 -13.56
CA ASN A 301 -84.68 28.10 -14.39
C ASN A 301 -86.15 28.14 -14.90
N SER A 302 -87.04 27.33 -14.30
CA SER A 302 -88.47 27.25 -14.67
C SER A 302 -89.44 27.69 -13.57
N ARG A 303 -88.96 28.19 -12.42
CA ARG A 303 -89.82 28.76 -11.37
C ARG A 303 -89.14 29.90 -10.62
N SER A 304 -89.33 31.12 -11.08
CA SER A 304 -90.09 32.14 -10.33
C SER A 304 -89.87 33.53 -10.91
N LYS A 305 -90.98 34.25 -10.97
CA LYS A 305 -91.21 35.56 -11.59
C LYS A 305 -91.65 36.47 -10.43
N ILE A 306 -91.23 37.75 -10.47
CA ILE A 306 -91.87 38.93 -9.81
C ILE A 306 -91.57 39.01 -8.29
N SER A 307 -91.23 40.12 -7.62
CA SER A 307 -91.07 41.59 -7.80
C SER A 307 -90.22 42.05 -6.59
N SER A 308 -89.51 43.18 -6.55
CA SER A 308 -90.04 44.55 -6.59
C SER A 308 -88.91 45.60 -6.50
N ASN A 309 -89.18 46.74 -7.14
CA ASN A 309 -88.69 48.12 -7.01
C ASN A 309 -88.12 48.51 -5.60
N SER A 310 -87.34 49.58 -5.37
CA SER A 310 -87.22 50.89 -6.03
C SER A 310 -86.10 51.73 -5.36
N LEU A 311 -85.54 52.71 -6.09
CA LEU A 311 -84.93 53.98 -5.62
C LEU A 311 -83.68 53.90 -4.70
N GLY A 312 -82.61 54.68 -4.89
CA GLY A 312 -82.35 55.77 -5.83
C GLY A 312 -80.94 56.37 -5.64
N PHE A 313 -80.45 56.95 -6.74
CA PHE A 313 -79.64 58.15 -6.93
C PHE A 313 -78.37 58.50 -6.10
N ALA A 314 -77.36 58.90 -6.90
CA ALA A 314 -76.37 59.98 -6.75
C ALA A 314 -74.97 59.63 -6.22
N ASP A 315 -74.02 59.60 -7.16
CA ASP A 315 -72.79 60.43 -7.29
C ASP A 315 -72.07 60.83 -5.98
N ASP A 316 -70.75 60.70 -5.81
CA ASP A 316 -69.73 61.43 -6.56
C ASP A 316 -68.32 61.05 -6.05
N ALA A 317 -67.35 61.26 -6.95
CA ALA A 317 -65.95 61.66 -6.79
C ALA A 317 -65.07 61.28 -5.56
N SER A 318 -63.96 60.61 -5.89
CA SER A 318 -62.55 60.90 -5.51
C SER A 318 -62.17 61.29 -4.07
N ALA A 319 -61.17 60.59 -3.50
CA ALA A 319 -59.82 61.13 -3.25
C ALA A 319 -58.97 60.22 -2.34
N ASN A 320 -57.68 60.18 -2.65
CA ASN A 320 -56.60 59.55 -1.90
C ASN A 320 -56.51 60.02 -0.44
N VAL A 321 -56.18 59.13 0.49
CA VAL A 321 -55.34 59.48 1.65
C VAL A 321 -54.36 58.35 1.95
N ASN A 322 -53.08 58.72 1.85
CA ASN A 322 -51.91 58.04 2.33
C ASN A 322 -51.75 58.35 3.84
N VAL A 323 -51.56 57.35 4.70
CA VAL A 323 -51.01 57.56 6.05
C VAL A 323 -49.88 56.57 6.29
N ASN A 324 -48.68 57.13 6.29
CA ASN A 324 -47.48 56.57 6.87
C ASN A 324 -47.32 57.18 8.27
N LEU A 325 -46.99 56.39 9.29
CA LEU A 325 -46.28 56.90 10.46
C LEU A 325 -45.39 55.83 11.10
N ASN A 326 -44.11 56.14 10.99
CA ASN A 326 -42.92 55.54 11.60
C ASN A 326 -42.95 55.49 13.13
N GLY A 327 -42.09 54.62 13.68
CA GLY A 327 -41.54 54.72 15.04
C GLY A 327 -41.02 53.37 15.54
N ILE A 328 -39.91 52.83 14.99
CA ILE A 328 -38.51 52.96 15.46
C ILE A 328 -38.26 52.29 16.84
N GLY A 329 -37.44 51.23 16.82
CA GLY A 329 -36.86 50.59 18.01
C GLY A 329 -36.09 49.29 17.72
N TYR A 330 -34.84 49.43 17.25
CA TYR A 330 -33.76 48.47 16.98
C TYR A 330 -33.47 47.45 18.11
N VAL A 331 -32.74 46.31 18.03
CA VAL A 331 -32.15 45.42 17.00
C VAL A 331 -31.66 44.18 17.76
N ALA A 332 -31.88 42.98 17.23
CA ALA A 332 -30.90 41.88 17.23
C ALA A 332 -31.36 40.80 16.23
N SER A 333 -30.57 40.64 15.19
CA SER A 333 -30.86 39.90 13.97
C SER A 333 -30.57 38.40 14.13
N TYR A 334 -31.56 37.53 13.91
CA TYR A 334 -31.35 36.21 13.30
C TYR A 334 -32.56 35.86 12.44
N ALA A 335 -32.39 36.02 11.12
CA ALA A 335 -33.33 35.55 10.12
C ALA A 335 -33.16 34.05 9.94
N SER A 336 -34.16 33.26 10.33
CA SER A 336 -34.34 31.87 9.87
C SER A 336 -35.13 31.92 8.57
N SER A 337 -34.41 32.08 7.46
CA SER A 337 -34.95 32.01 6.11
C SER A 337 -34.60 30.66 5.51
N SER A 338 -35.65 29.98 5.08
CA SER A 338 -35.66 28.86 4.16
C SER A 338 -34.65 28.99 3.00
N LYS A 339 -33.94 27.89 2.76
CA LYS A 339 -33.47 27.39 1.45
C LYS A 339 -32.61 26.17 1.72
N SER A 340 -33.20 24.98 1.63
CA SER A 340 -32.44 23.74 1.64
C SER A 340 -31.46 23.80 0.46
N LYS A 341 -30.17 23.81 0.79
CA LYS A 341 -29.12 23.74 -0.22
C LYS A 341 -29.24 22.38 -0.89
N LYS A 342 -29.51 22.40 -2.20
CA LYS A 342 -29.17 21.32 -3.12
C LYS A 342 -27.77 20.82 -2.76
N SER A 343 -27.67 19.58 -2.29
CA SER A 343 -26.39 18.87 -2.28
C SER A 343 -26.05 18.60 -3.74
N SER A 344 -25.21 19.46 -4.34
CA SER A 344 -24.47 19.07 -5.53
C SER A 344 -23.64 17.85 -5.13
N CYS A 345 -24.03 16.68 -5.64
CA CYS A 345 -23.19 15.48 -5.57
C CYS A 345 -21.78 15.86 -6.00
N ILE A 346 -20.79 15.46 -5.21
CA ILE A 346 -19.39 15.55 -5.59
C ILE A 346 -19.25 14.69 -6.85
N GLN A 347 -19.20 15.34 -8.02
CA GLN A 347 -18.84 14.67 -9.25
C GLN A 347 -17.35 14.37 -9.16
N PHE A 348 -17.01 13.10 -8.95
CA PHE A 348 -15.67 12.60 -9.22
C PHE A 348 -15.49 12.64 -10.73
N HIS A 349 -14.80 13.67 -11.22
CA HIS A 349 -14.24 13.57 -12.56
C HIS A 349 -13.15 12.50 -12.52
N PRO A 350 -13.15 11.53 -13.45
CA PRO A 350 -12.01 10.64 -13.61
C PRO A 350 -10.77 11.52 -13.76
N ALA A 351 -9.72 11.20 -12.99
CA ALA A 351 -8.46 11.91 -13.12
C ALA A 351 -8.05 11.86 -14.60
N PRO A 352 -7.62 12.98 -15.21
CA PRO A 352 -7.11 12.94 -16.57
C PRO A 352 -6.02 11.86 -16.64
N PRO A 353 -5.99 11.05 -17.71
CA PRO A 353 -5.01 10.00 -17.85
C PRO A 353 -3.63 10.61 -17.61
N ARG A 354 -2.95 10.14 -16.57
CA ARG A 354 -1.57 10.55 -16.32
C ARG A 354 -0.77 10.03 -17.52
N PRO A 355 0.07 10.88 -18.14
CA PRO A 355 0.95 10.41 -19.21
C PRO A 355 1.73 9.21 -18.69
N HIS A 356 1.85 8.20 -19.53
CA HIS A 356 2.56 6.99 -19.20
C HIS A 356 4.03 7.41 -18.96
N PRO A 357 4.75 6.87 -17.96
CA PRO A 357 6.16 7.24 -17.69
C PRO A 357 7.13 7.01 -18.86
N PHE A 358 6.65 6.48 -19.99
CA PHE A 358 7.42 6.30 -21.23
C PHE A 358 7.14 7.36 -22.30
N ASP A 359 6.14 8.22 -22.13
CA ASP A 359 5.78 9.26 -23.12
C ASP A 359 6.87 10.33 -23.26
N SER A 360 7.68 10.55 -22.21
CA SER A 360 8.84 11.44 -22.27
C SER A 360 10.08 10.80 -22.91
N ILE A 361 10.17 9.47 -22.95
CA ILE A 361 11.34 8.76 -23.47
C ILE A 361 11.27 8.66 -25.01
N LEU A 362 10.07 8.51 -25.57
CA LEU A 362 9.86 8.43 -27.02
C LEU A 362 10.16 9.76 -27.75
N ASN A 363 9.96 10.92 -27.09
CA ASN A 363 10.23 12.22 -27.70
C ASN A 363 11.70 12.68 -27.62
N THR A 364 12.59 11.87 -27.03
CA THR A 364 14.01 12.23 -26.87
C THR A 364 14.93 11.48 -27.84
N GLN A 365 14.39 10.57 -28.66
CA GLN A 365 15.19 9.72 -29.56
C GLN A 365 15.62 10.38 -30.88
N ASP A 366 15.15 11.59 -31.19
CA ASP A 366 15.50 12.27 -32.45
C ASP A 366 16.77 13.16 -32.39
N SER A 367 17.47 13.25 -31.26
CA SER A 367 18.58 14.23 -31.13
C SER A 367 19.88 13.73 -30.51
N ILE A 368 20.11 12.43 -30.33
CA ILE A 368 21.40 11.94 -29.80
C ILE A 368 22.05 10.95 -30.76
N SER A 369 22.89 11.53 -31.61
CA SER A 369 23.94 10.88 -32.39
C SER A 369 24.66 9.81 -31.57
N MET A 370 24.67 8.57 -32.10
CA MET A 370 25.49 7.46 -31.62
C MET A 370 26.94 7.89 -31.42
N THR A 371 27.43 7.79 -30.18
CA THR A 371 28.84 7.54 -29.91
C THR A 371 28.96 6.12 -29.35
N SER A 372 29.54 5.25 -30.18
CA SER A 372 29.92 3.90 -29.80
C SER A 372 30.92 3.95 -28.66
N ILE A 373 30.60 3.34 -27.53
CA ILE A 373 31.61 2.98 -26.54
C ILE A 373 31.92 1.50 -26.78
N HIS A 374 33.13 1.25 -27.27
CA HIS A 374 33.76 -0.08 -27.21
C HIS A 374 34.20 -0.35 -25.77
N VAL A 375 33.78 -1.51 -25.24
CA VAL A 375 34.53 -2.33 -24.27
C VAL A 375 34.43 -3.77 -24.74
#